data_AF-A0A355L352-F1
#
_entry.id   AF-A0A355L352-F1
#
_cell.length_a   1.000
_cell.length_b   1.000
_cell.length_c   1.000
_cell.angle_alpha   90.00
_cell.angle_beta   90.00
_cell.angle_gamma   90.00
#
_symmetry.space_group_name_H-M   'P 1'
#
loop_
_entity.id
_entity.type
_entity.pdbx_description
1 polymer ?
#
loop_
_entity_poly.entity_id
_entity_poly.type
_entity_poly.pdbx_seq_one_letter_code
_entity_poly.pdbx_strand_id
1 'polypeptide(L)'
;MDSTNYPLGRKIPFDLFKDKLIKGKYMYENNFYIDGIDKYNDCWIGFNDQFEEPYWFGITPDGNNAYEYNTADEILNAKVFDGKSMYELWDKVYFYSLNGVDALEWIWYNLKFYYCRKQDAYNVAKLATKLWNDDYDKLKTEFEELVQTENNRVYTAYYNEKMLAFVHCSIRSEYVEGATNEKVAYIEAIYVEEEYRNFGIATHLIELCEKWAKEQGITQIASDCEIDNLDSVKLHLSSGFEESAKLIHFIKNI
;
A
#
# COMPACT_ATOMS: atom_id res chain seq x y z
N MET A 1 -34.43 -7.08 3.47
CA MET A 1 -33.87 -7.18 2.10
C MET A 1 -32.53 -6.49 2.19
N ASP A 2 -31.49 -7.28 2.48
CA ASP A 2 -30.12 -6.78 2.58
C ASP A 2 -29.67 -6.34 1.20
N SER A 3 -29.23 -5.09 1.11
CA SER A 3 -28.48 -4.57 -0.03
C SER A 3 -27.14 -5.30 -0.11
N THR A 4 -27.14 -6.37 -0.92
CA THR A 4 -26.02 -6.88 -1.72
C THR A 4 -24.61 -6.50 -1.22
N ASN A 5 -23.94 -7.47 -0.59
CA ASN A 5 -22.48 -7.57 -0.42
C ASN A 5 -21.76 -7.56 -1.78
N TYR A 6 -21.76 -6.44 -2.49
CA TYR A 6 -20.70 -6.20 -3.46
C TYR A 6 -19.42 -5.99 -2.66
N PRO A 7 -18.28 -6.61 -3.02
CA PRO A 7 -17.01 -6.25 -2.41
C PRO A 7 -16.85 -4.74 -2.57
N LEU A 8 -16.65 -4.02 -1.47
CA LEU A 8 -16.35 -2.59 -1.52
C LEU A 8 -15.09 -2.45 -2.38
N GLY A 9 -15.21 -1.84 -3.57
CA GLY A 9 -14.06 -1.63 -4.43
C GLY A 9 -12.99 -0.80 -3.71
N ARG A 10 -11.74 -0.87 -4.20
CA ARG A 10 -10.60 -0.22 -3.57
C ARG A 10 -9.98 0.83 -4.47
N LYS A 11 -9.38 1.84 -3.85
CA LYS A 11 -8.52 2.76 -4.57
C LYS A 11 -7.21 2.08 -4.94
N ILE A 12 -6.60 2.56 -6.02
CA ILE A 12 -5.25 2.16 -6.44
C ILE A 12 -4.42 3.43 -6.75
N PRO A 13 -3.07 3.38 -6.72
CA PRO A 13 -2.25 4.54 -7.09
C PRO A 13 -2.42 4.90 -8.57
N PHE A 14 -2.65 6.19 -8.87
CA PHE A 14 -2.87 6.65 -10.25
C PHE A 14 -1.70 6.32 -11.18
N ASP A 15 -0.48 6.66 -10.77
CA ASP A 15 0.72 6.46 -11.58
C ASP A 15 1.00 4.97 -11.83
N LEU A 16 0.60 4.11 -10.88
CA LEU A 16 0.67 2.67 -11.08
C LEU A 16 -0.34 2.21 -12.13
N PHE A 17 -1.60 2.64 -12.02
CA PHE A 17 -2.63 2.31 -13.00
C PHE A 17 -2.28 2.83 -14.40
N LYS A 18 -1.89 4.10 -14.52
CA LYS A 18 -1.53 4.76 -15.78
C LYS A 18 -0.37 4.05 -16.48
N ASP A 19 0.72 3.74 -15.76
CA ASP A 19 1.87 3.03 -16.34
C ASP A 19 1.47 1.65 -16.88
N LYS A 20 0.61 0.92 -16.16
CA LYS A 20 0.13 -0.40 -16.60
C LYS A 20 -0.78 -0.30 -17.80
N LEU A 21 -1.64 0.70 -17.84
CA LEU A 21 -2.50 1.00 -18.98
C LEU A 21 -1.66 1.36 -20.22
N ILE A 22 -0.66 2.24 -20.10
CA ILE A 22 0.27 2.60 -21.19
C ILE A 22 1.02 1.38 -21.73
N LYS A 23 1.47 0.48 -20.85
CA LYS A 23 2.17 -0.75 -21.26
C LYS A 23 1.24 -1.78 -21.91
N GLY A 24 -0.08 -1.59 -21.85
CA GLY A 24 -1.08 -2.50 -22.42
C GLY A 24 -1.08 -3.91 -21.80
N LYS A 25 -0.32 -4.13 -20.72
CA LYS A 25 -0.05 -5.48 -20.21
C LYS A 25 -1.07 -5.87 -19.15
N TYR A 26 -1.94 -6.83 -19.48
CA TYR A 26 -2.96 -7.37 -18.57
C TYR A 26 -3.96 -6.32 -18.05
N MET A 27 -4.33 -5.36 -18.90
CA MET A 27 -5.33 -4.33 -18.60
C MET A 27 -6.59 -4.51 -19.45
N TYR A 28 -6.97 -5.75 -19.76
CA TYR A 28 -8.02 -6.05 -20.75
C TYR A 28 -9.39 -5.57 -20.31
N GLU A 29 -9.78 -5.87 -19.08
CA GLU A 29 -11.07 -5.51 -18.49
C GLU A 29 -10.88 -5.16 -17.02
N ASN A 30 -11.23 -3.94 -16.63
CA ASN A 30 -11.10 -3.46 -15.26
C ASN A 30 -12.40 -2.78 -14.85
N ASN A 31 -13.02 -3.31 -13.80
CA ASN A 31 -14.34 -2.88 -13.33
C ASN A 31 -14.18 -1.86 -12.19
N PHE A 32 -14.84 -0.73 -12.32
CA PHE A 32 -14.72 0.40 -11.41
C PHE A 32 -16.03 1.15 -11.22
N TYR A 33 -16.09 1.96 -10.18
CA TYR A 33 -17.15 2.92 -9.94
C TYR A 33 -16.58 4.28 -9.56
N ILE A 34 -17.43 5.30 -9.65
CA ILE A 34 -17.15 6.64 -9.15
C ILE A 34 -18.02 6.90 -7.91
N ASP A 35 -17.36 7.01 -6.76
CA ASP A 35 -17.99 7.24 -5.47
C ASP A 35 -18.81 8.55 -5.44
N GLY A 36 -20.00 8.46 -4.86
CA GLY A 36 -20.98 9.54 -4.80
C GLY A 36 -21.67 9.88 -6.14
N ILE A 37 -21.54 9.04 -7.17
CA ILE A 37 -22.24 9.21 -8.45
C ILE A 37 -22.90 7.89 -8.88
N ASP A 38 -24.13 7.64 -8.41
CA ASP A 38 -24.85 6.36 -8.58
C ASP A 38 -24.92 5.84 -10.02
N LYS A 39 -24.95 6.73 -11.01
CA LYS A 39 -25.02 6.33 -12.42
C LYS A 39 -23.72 5.73 -12.97
N TYR A 40 -22.60 5.90 -12.26
CA TYR A 40 -21.29 5.34 -12.61
C TYR A 40 -20.88 4.30 -11.57
N ASN A 41 -21.80 3.42 -11.22
CA ASN A 41 -21.59 2.36 -10.22
C ASN A 41 -21.09 1.03 -10.81
N ASP A 42 -21.07 0.87 -12.13
CA ASP A 42 -20.59 -0.34 -12.81
C ASP A 42 -19.98 0.01 -14.18
N CYS A 43 -18.82 0.67 -14.14
CA CYS A 43 -18.07 1.09 -15.31
C CYS A 43 -16.91 0.14 -15.60
N TRP A 44 -16.46 0.13 -16.85
CA TRP A 44 -15.38 -0.71 -17.33
C TRP A 44 -14.38 0.12 -18.10
N ILE A 45 -13.09 -0.12 -17.86
CA ILE A 45 -11.97 0.44 -18.64
C ILE A 45 -11.07 -0.71 -19.08
N GLY A 46 -10.65 -0.70 -20.34
CA GLY A 46 -9.87 -1.79 -20.89
C GLY A 46 -8.89 -1.37 -21.99
N PHE A 47 -8.05 -2.33 -22.34
CA PHE A 47 -7.08 -2.25 -23.43
C PHE A 47 -7.08 -3.55 -24.23
N ASN A 48 -7.17 -3.48 -25.56
CA ASN A 48 -7.06 -4.62 -26.46
C ASN A 48 -6.41 -4.18 -27.79
N ASP A 49 -5.18 -4.65 -28.02
CA ASP A 49 -4.35 -4.31 -29.19
C ASP A 49 -4.82 -4.95 -30.50
N GLN A 50 -5.88 -5.74 -30.48
CA GLN A 50 -6.51 -6.31 -31.67
C GLN A 50 -7.42 -5.31 -32.40
N PHE A 51 -7.78 -4.19 -31.75
CA PHE A 51 -8.61 -3.13 -32.32
C PHE A 51 -7.78 -1.92 -32.78
N GLU A 52 -8.30 -1.15 -33.74
CA GLU A 52 -7.66 0.07 -34.26
C GLU A 52 -7.51 1.13 -33.16
N GLU A 53 -8.54 1.29 -32.33
CA GLU A 53 -8.55 2.12 -31.13
C GLU A 53 -8.51 1.19 -29.90
N PRO A 54 -7.31 0.90 -29.35
CA PRO A 54 -7.16 -0.22 -28.43
C PRO A 54 -7.64 0.07 -27.01
N TYR A 55 -7.88 1.33 -26.63
CA TYR A 55 -8.34 1.70 -25.30
C TYR A 55 -9.83 1.96 -25.31
N TRP A 56 -10.57 1.46 -24.32
CA TRP A 56 -12.02 1.63 -24.31
C TRP A 56 -12.62 1.84 -22.91
N PHE A 57 -13.71 2.60 -22.85
CA PHE A 57 -14.63 2.64 -21.72
C PHE A 57 -15.96 1.97 -22.05
N GLY A 58 -16.50 1.18 -21.12
CA GLY A 58 -17.90 0.77 -21.09
C GLY A 58 -18.60 1.42 -19.91
N ILE A 59 -19.49 2.39 -20.15
CA ILE A 59 -20.17 3.13 -19.08
C ILE A 59 -21.67 2.82 -19.03
N THR A 60 -22.15 2.51 -17.83
CA THR A 60 -23.49 1.97 -17.55
C THR A 60 -24.68 2.87 -17.93
N PRO A 61 -24.57 4.22 -18.00
CA PRO A 61 -25.70 5.05 -18.46
C PRO A 61 -25.99 4.94 -19.96
N ASP A 62 -25.01 4.53 -20.77
CA ASP A 62 -25.08 4.70 -22.23
C ASP A 62 -25.49 3.42 -22.97
N GLY A 63 -25.71 2.34 -22.22
CA GLY A 63 -26.49 1.19 -22.62
C GLY A 63 -25.99 0.35 -23.78
N ASN A 64 -24.96 0.76 -24.55
CA ASN A 64 -24.34 -0.01 -25.65
C ASN A 64 -23.08 0.62 -26.30
N ASN A 65 -22.62 1.82 -25.92
CA ASN A 65 -21.48 2.45 -26.59
C ASN A 65 -20.18 2.24 -25.80
N ALA A 66 -19.25 1.50 -26.39
CA ALA A 66 -17.84 1.59 -26.02
C ALA A 66 -17.31 2.94 -26.53
N TYR A 67 -16.68 3.71 -25.66
CA TYR A 67 -15.91 4.89 -26.07
C TYR A 67 -14.48 4.46 -26.32
N GLU A 68 -14.03 4.56 -27.55
CA GLU A 68 -12.74 4.06 -28.01
C GLU A 68 -11.72 5.20 -28.17
N TYR A 69 -10.45 4.90 -27.90
CA TYR A 69 -9.35 5.87 -27.90
C TYR A 69 -8.04 5.24 -28.38
N ASN A 70 -7.13 6.06 -28.89
CA ASN A 70 -5.85 5.61 -29.43
C ASN A 70 -4.76 5.52 -28.36
N THR A 71 -4.85 6.32 -27.29
CA THR A 71 -3.83 6.37 -26.24
C THR A 71 -4.40 6.32 -24.84
N ALA A 72 -3.57 5.84 -23.89
CA ALA A 72 -3.90 5.87 -22.46
C ALA A 72 -4.14 7.30 -21.95
N ASP A 73 -3.44 8.30 -22.47
CA ASP A 73 -3.64 9.70 -22.08
C ASP A 73 -4.99 10.24 -22.59
N GLU A 74 -5.40 9.87 -23.80
CA GLU A 74 -6.71 10.26 -24.36
C GLU A 74 -7.85 9.73 -23.50
N ILE A 75 -7.88 8.42 -23.23
CA ILE A 75 -8.95 7.80 -22.44
C ILE A 75 -9.00 8.37 -21.01
N LEU A 76 -7.86 8.52 -20.33
CA LEU A 76 -7.82 9.05 -18.96
C LEU A 76 -8.27 10.52 -18.86
N ASN A 77 -8.14 11.29 -19.94
CA ASN A 77 -8.54 12.70 -20.01
C ASN A 77 -9.87 12.95 -20.74
N ALA A 78 -10.49 11.91 -21.28
CA ALA A 78 -11.75 12.02 -21.99
C ALA A 78 -12.89 12.47 -21.06
N LYS A 79 -13.70 13.44 -21.51
CA LYS A 79 -14.75 14.09 -20.71
C LYS A 79 -16.07 13.33 -20.73
N VAL A 80 -16.04 12.03 -20.47
CA VAL A 80 -17.21 11.12 -20.56
C VAL A 80 -18.02 11.01 -19.27
N PHE A 81 -17.54 11.59 -18.15
CA PHE A 81 -18.22 11.56 -16.86
C PHE A 81 -18.83 12.94 -16.51
N ASP A 82 -19.97 13.28 -17.10
CA ASP A 82 -20.62 14.62 -16.97
C ASP A 82 -19.68 15.79 -17.29
N GLY A 83 -18.93 15.67 -18.38
CA GLY A 83 -17.96 16.69 -18.78
C GLY A 83 -16.67 16.69 -17.95
N LYS A 84 -16.48 15.71 -17.06
CA LYS A 84 -15.22 15.45 -16.35
C LYS A 84 -14.54 14.20 -16.87
N SER A 85 -13.23 14.13 -16.68
CA SER A 85 -12.43 12.95 -16.98
C SER A 85 -12.25 12.04 -15.77
N MET A 86 -11.86 10.78 -16.03
CA MET A 86 -11.46 9.86 -14.97
C MET A 86 -10.31 10.42 -14.15
N TYR A 87 -9.35 11.10 -14.79
CA TYR A 87 -8.23 11.76 -14.10
C TYR A 87 -8.70 12.83 -13.11
N GLU A 88 -9.64 13.70 -13.49
CA GLU A 88 -10.20 14.72 -12.58
C GLU A 88 -11.02 14.13 -11.43
N LEU A 89 -11.50 12.90 -11.62
CA LEU A 89 -12.32 12.18 -10.65
C LEU A 89 -11.53 11.11 -9.90
N TRP A 90 -10.21 11.00 -10.08
CA TRP A 90 -9.43 9.86 -9.61
C TRP A 90 -9.58 9.56 -8.12
N ASP A 91 -9.66 10.61 -7.29
CA ASP A 91 -9.87 10.47 -5.84
C ASP A 91 -11.22 9.84 -5.46
N LYS A 92 -12.14 9.71 -6.41
CA LYS A 92 -13.44 9.06 -6.27
C LYS A 92 -13.53 7.76 -7.05
N VAL A 93 -12.50 7.37 -7.79
CA VAL A 93 -12.49 6.12 -8.54
C VAL A 93 -12.10 4.97 -7.63
N TYR A 94 -12.91 3.92 -7.63
CA TYR A 94 -12.66 2.68 -6.92
C TYR A 94 -12.82 1.50 -7.86
N PHE A 95 -11.92 0.53 -7.77
CA PHE A 95 -11.94 -0.66 -8.59
C PHE A 95 -12.51 -1.84 -7.81
N TYR A 96 -13.50 -2.52 -8.39
CA TYR A 96 -13.96 -3.81 -7.92
C TYR A 96 -12.96 -4.90 -8.30
N SER A 97 -12.41 -4.81 -9.52
CA SER A 97 -11.40 -5.74 -10.01
C SER A 97 -10.55 -5.12 -11.11
N LEU A 98 -9.33 -5.61 -11.24
CA LEU A 98 -8.43 -5.32 -12.36
C LEU A 98 -8.03 -6.62 -13.03
N ASN A 99 -8.48 -6.82 -14.26
CA ASN A 99 -8.23 -8.03 -15.04
C ASN A 99 -8.62 -9.32 -14.29
N GLY A 100 -9.78 -9.29 -13.61
CA GLY A 100 -10.32 -10.40 -12.83
C GLY A 100 -9.66 -10.63 -11.46
N VAL A 101 -8.73 -9.77 -11.03
CA VAL A 101 -8.05 -9.85 -9.73
C VAL A 101 -8.58 -8.77 -8.78
N ASP A 102 -8.63 -9.05 -7.48
CA ASP A 102 -8.94 -8.05 -6.45
C ASP A 102 -7.94 -6.88 -6.52
N ALA A 103 -8.42 -5.65 -6.31
CA ALA A 103 -7.59 -4.46 -6.45
C ALA A 103 -6.37 -4.42 -5.51
N LEU A 104 -6.49 -4.95 -4.29
CA LEU A 104 -5.36 -5.03 -3.34
C LEU A 104 -4.31 -6.04 -3.81
N GLU A 105 -4.75 -7.23 -4.22
CA GLU A 105 -3.86 -8.24 -4.79
C GLU A 105 -3.18 -7.71 -6.06
N TRP A 106 -3.93 -7.00 -6.92
CA TRP A 106 -3.38 -6.38 -8.12
C TRP A 106 -2.29 -5.36 -7.79
N ILE A 107 -2.46 -4.52 -6.75
CA ILE A 107 -1.39 -3.63 -6.28
C ILE A 107 -0.17 -4.46 -5.89
N TRP A 108 -0.34 -5.49 -5.08
CA TRP A 108 0.78 -6.33 -4.61
C TRP A 108 1.54 -7.01 -5.74
N TYR A 109 0.83 -7.54 -6.75
CA TYR A 109 1.44 -8.15 -7.93
C TYR A 109 2.28 -7.17 -8.76
N ASN A 110 1.94 -5.88 -8.71
CA ASN A 110 2.63 -4.86 -9.47
C ASN A 110 3.71 -4.11 -8.69
N LEU A 111 3.80 -4.36 -7.38
CA LEU A 111 4.90 -3.95 -6.53
C LEU A 111 5.90 -5.10 -6.34
N LYS A 112 7.12 -4.76 -5.96
CA LYS A 112 8.16 -5.74 -5.62
C LYS A 112 8.50 -5.63 -4.14
N PHE A 113 8.39 -6.73 -3.42
CA PHE A 113 8.72 -6.80 -2.00
C PHE A 113 9.99 -7.61 -1.78
N TYR A 114 10.91 -7.08 -1.00
CA TYR A 114 12.18 -7.72 -0.67
C TYR A 114 12.49 -7.58 0.82
N TYR A 115 13.33 -8.45 1.36
CA TYR A 115 14.04 -8.12 2.59
C TYR A 115 15.27 -7.28 2.24
N CYS A 116 15.55 -6.26 3.04
CA CYS A 116 16.69 -5.38 2.85
C CYS A 116 17.99 -6.11 3.19
N ARG A 117 19.00 -5.94 2.34
CA ARG A 117 20.39 -6.36 2.60
C ARG A 117 21.24 -5.13 2.89
N LYS A 118 22.43 -5.34 3.43
CA LYS A 118 23.37 -4.24 3.72
C LYS A 118 23.55 -3.29 2.55
N GLN A 119 23.73 -3.82 1.33
CA GLN A 119 23.92 -2.97 0.14
C GLN A 119 22.70 -2.12 -0.23
N ASP A 120 21.51 -2.41 0.30
CA ASP A 120 20.25 -1.70 0.00
C ASP A 120 19.80 -0.78 1.14
N ALA A 121 20.47 -0.85 2.30
CA ALA A 121 20.14 -0.10 3.51
C ALA A 121 20.15 1.42 3.30
N TYR A 122 20.98 1.91 2.38
CA TYR A 122 21.02 3.34 2.03
C TYR A 122 19.68 3.86 1.49
N ASN A 123 18.87 3.02 0.83
CA ASN A 123 17.53 3.42 0.38
C ASN A 123 16.52 3.44 1.53
N VAL A 124 16.67 2.55 2.51
CA VAL A 124 15.88 2.57 3.74
C VAL A 124 16.17 3.85 4.52
N ALA A 125 17.44 4.21 4.68
CA ALA A 125 17.85 5.44 5.35
C ALA A 125 17.23 6.70 4.72
N LYS A 126 17.13 6.80 3.39
CA LYS A 126 16.45 7.93 2.72
C LYS A 126 14.97 8.06 3.05
N LEU A 127 14.28 6.96 3.35
CA LEU A 127 12.89 6.99 3.79
C LEU A 127 12.80 7.21 5.31
N ALA A 128 13.73 6.66 6.08
CA ALA A 128 13.79 6.85 7.53
C ALA A 128 14.06 8.31 7.92
N THR A 129 14.84 9.06 7.13
CA THR A 129 14.99 10.52 7.34
C THR A 129 13.66 11.26 7.22
N LYS A 130 12.73 10.77 6.38
CA LYS A 130 11.37 11.33 6.28
C LYS A 130 10.48 10.94 7.46
N LEU A 131 10.74 9.78 8.07
CA LEU A 131 10.00 9.31 9.25
C LEU A 131 10.42 10.06 10.52
N TRP A 132 11.73 10.22 10.75
CA TRP A 132 12.27 10.73 12.02
C TRP A 132 12.90 12.13 11.93
N ASN A 133 13.06 12.69 10.71
CA ASN A 133 13.78 13.94 10.49
C ASN A 133 15.20 13.94 11.09
N ASP A 134 15.88 12.78 11.03
CA ASP A 134 17.23 12.55 11.55
C ASP A 134 18.28 12.58 10.41
N ASP A 135 19.56 12.51 10.78
CA ASP A 135 20.70 12.53 9.87
C ASP A 135 20.79 11.27 9.00
N TYR A 136 21.00 11.48 7.69
CA TYR A 136 21.04 10.40 6.70
C TYR A 136 22.24 9.46 6.90
N ASP A 137 23.44 9.99 7.14
CA ASP A 137 24.65 9.18 7.23
C ASP A 137 24.62 8.32 8.50
N LYS A 138 24.13 8.88 9.61
CA LYS A 138 23.82 8.15 10.84
C LYS A 138 22.84 7.00 10.58
N LEU A 139 21.66 7.30 10.03
CA LEU A 139 20.63 6.28 9.75
C LEU A 139 21.13 5.21 8.78
N LYS A 140 21.93 5.60 7.77
CA LYS A 140 22.53 4.65 6.84
C LYS A 140 23.45 3.67 7.56
N THR A 141 24.34 4.16 8.43
CA THR A 141 25.22 3.29 9.22
C THR A 141 24.40 2.38 10.13
N GLU A 142 23.40 2.91 10.84
CA GLU A 142 22.53 2.13 11.71
C GLU A 142 21.80 1.01 10.97
N PHE A 143 21.14 1.31 9.84
CA PHE A 143 20.46 0.29 9.05
C PHE A 143 21.44 -0.70 8.39
N GLU A 144 22.63 -0.27 7.96
CA GLU A 144 23.66 -1.18 7.42
C GLU A 144 24.10 -2.21 8.47
N GLU A 145 24.29 -1.80 9.72
CA GLU A 145 24.62 -2.69 10.84
C GLU A 145 23.45 -3.58 11.21
N LEU A 146 22.25 -3.00 11.36
CA LEU A 146 21.06 -3.68 11.83
C LEU A 146 20.62 -4.83 10.92
N VAL A 147 20.61 -4.66 9.60
CA VAL A 147 20.18 -5.70 8.66
C VAL A 147 21.13 -6.91 8.60
N GLN A 148 22.30 -6.82 9.22
CA GLN A 148 23.25 -7.93 9.34
C GLN A 148 23.04 -8.77 10.60
N THR A 149 22.17 -8.33 11.52
CA THR A 149 21.88 -9.05 12.77
C THR A 149 20.76 -10.08 12.57
N GLU A 150 20.79 -11.17 13.35
CA GLU A 150 19.79 -12.26 13.23
C GLU A 150 18.42 -11.89 13.81
N ASN A 151 18.41 -11.00 14.81
CA ASN A 151 17.19 -10.56 15.49
C ASN A 151 16.48 -9.41 14.80
N ASN A 152 16.95 -8.95 13.64
CA ASN A 152 16.31 -7.87 12.89
C ASN A 152 15.95 -8.30 11.47
N ARG A 153 14.84 -7.74 10.98
CA ARG A 153 14.39 -7.89 9.61
C ARG A 153 13.81 -6.59 9.12
N VAL A 154 14.28 -6.14 7.97
CA VAL A 154 13.70 -5.00 7.27
C VAL A 154 13.10 -5.50 5.96
N TYR A 155 11.83 -5.23 5.72
CA TYR A 155 11.18 -5.47 4.43
C TYR A 155 10.95 -4.15 3.71
N THR A 156 11.00 -4.18 2.38
CA THR A 156 10.92 -3.01 1.52
C THR A 156 9.98 -3.26 0.36
N ALA A 157 9.29 -2.21 -0.09
CA ALA A 157 8.42 -2.24 -1.27
C ALA A 157 8.97 -1.31 -2.36
N TYR A 158 8.93 -1.75 -3.61
CA TYR A 158 9.43 -1.02 -4.75
C TYR A 158 8.41 -0.94 -5.89
N TYR A 159 8.48 0.17 -6.62
CA TYR A 159 7.82 0.36 -7.90
C TYR A 159 8.80 1.01 -8.89
N ASN A 160 8.96 0.43 -10.09
CA ASN A 160 9.92 0.89 -11.10
C ASN A 160 11.31 1.22 -10.51
N GLU A 161 11.85 0.31 -9.68
CA GLU A 161 13.16 0.44 -8.99
C GLU A 161 13.25 1.54 -7.92
N LYS A 162 12.23 2.39 -7.75
CA LYS A 162 12.09 3.32 -6.63
C LYS A 162 11.57 2.58 -5.40
N MET A 163 12.26 2.70 -4.27
CA MET A 163 11.75 2.23 -2.97
C MET A 163 10.64 3.18 -2.52
N LEU A 164 9.48 2.60 -2.22
CA LEU A 164 8.28 3.34 -1.81
C LEU A 164 7.99 3.21 -0.31
N ALA A 165 8.44 2.11 0.30
CA ALA A 165 8.12 1.82 1.68
C ALA A 165 9.17 0.90 2.31
N PHE A 166 9.23 0.94 3.62
CA PHE A 166 9.92 -0.05 4.43
C PHE A 166 9.17 -0.32 5.73
N VAL A 167 9.42 -1.49 6.31
CA VAL A 167 9.12 -1.82 7.69
C VAL A 167 10.35 -2.44 8.32
N HIS A 168 10.66 -2.06 9.55
CA HIS A 168 11.68 -2.68 10.39
C HIS A 168 10.99 -3.42 11.53
N CYS A 169 11.28 -4.71 11.63
CA CYS A 169 10.86 -5.56 12.72
C CYS A 169 12.06 -6.16 13.44
N SER A 170 12.02 -6.23 14.76
CA SER A 170 13.03 -6.84 15.61
C SER A 170 12.44 -8.00 16.43
N ILE A 171 13.29 -8.85 17.02
CA ILE A 171 12.91 -9.77 18.10
C ILE A 171 13.46 -9.20 19.40
N ARG A 172 12.55 -8.78 20.27
CA ARG A 172 12.84 -8.28 21.62
C ARG A 172 12.81 -9.42 22.63
N SER A 173 13.70 -9.37 23.61
CA SER A 173 13.75 -10.31 24.76
C SER A 173 13.60 -9.59 26.09
N GLU A 174 13.61 -8.26 26.06
CA GLU A 174 13.21 -7.37 27.14
C GLU A 174 11.69 -7.37 27.31
N TYR A 175 11.23 -6.81 28.43
CA TYR A 175 9.81 -6.63 28.70
C TYR A 175 9.17 -5.76 27.62
N VAL A 176 8.01 -6.19 27.12
CA VAL A 176 7.15 -5.46 26.19
C VAL A 176 5.75 -5.35 26.79
N GLU A 177 5.20 -4.15 26.81
CA GLU A 177 3.90 -3.86 27.41
C GLU A 177 2.77 -4.67 26.76
N GLY A 178 2.04 -5.41 27.61
CA GLY A 178 0.93 -6.26 27.19
C GLY A 178 1.33 -7.62 26.61
N ALA A 179 2.63 -7.88 26.41
CA ALA A 179 3.08 -9.20 25.97
C ALA A 179 2.97 -10.25 27.08
N THR A 180 2.68 -11.48 26.68
CA THR A 180 2.59 -12.64 27.60
C THR A 180 3.76 -13.61 27.43
N ASN A 181 4.53 -13.45 26.36
CA ASN A 181 5.67 -14.31 26.02
C ASN A 181 7.00 -13.62 26.35
N GLU A 182 8.04 -14.43 26.58
CA GLU A 182 9.40 -13.94 26.87
C GLU A 182 10.07 -13.27 25.66
N LYS A 183 9.69 -13.65 24.43
CA LYS A 183 10.17 -13.06 23.19
C LYS A 183 9.02 -12.62 22.31
N VAL A 184 9.15 -11.44 21.74
CA VAL A 184 8.11 -10.78 20.95
C VAL A 184 8.74 -10.17 19.72
N ALA A 185 8.07 -10.30 18.57
CA ALA A 185 8.44 -9.55 17.38
C ALA A 185 7.94 -8.12 17.55
N TYR A 186 8.72 -7.11 17.20
CA TYR A 186 8.36 -5.72 17.43
C TYR A 186 8.49 -4.92 16.14
N ILE A 187 7.42 -4.22 15.73
CA ILE A 187 7.50 -3.25 14.64
C ILE A 187 8.17 -2.00 15.20
N GLU A 188 9.42 -1.79 14.81
CA GLU A 188 10.25 -0.66 15.25
C GLU A 188 9.99 0.60 14.43
N ALA A 189 9.70 0.41 13.15
CA ALA A 189 9.45 1.50 12.22
C ALA A 189 8.65 1.01 11.03
N ILE A 190 7.74 1.85 10.53
CA ILE A 190 7.07 1.65 9.25
C ILE A 190 6.88 2.98 8.55
N TYR A 191 7.20 3.03 7.26
CA TYR A 191 7.01 4.21 6.44
C TYR A 191 6.58 3.82 5.03
N VAL A 192 5.64 4.59 4.49
CA VAL A 192 5.20 4.54 3.09
C VAL A 192 5.19 5.97 2.56
N GLU A 193 5.73 6.16 1.35
CA GLU A 193 5.65 7.43 0.62
C GLU A 193 4.20 7.90 0.52
N GLU A 194 3.99 9.20 0.70
CA GLU A 194 2.66 9.79 0.88
C GLU A 194 1.71 9.45 -0.28
N GLU A 195 2.22 9.50 -1.51
CA GLU A 195 1.47 9.19 -2.73
C GLU A 195 1.10 7.69 -2.87
N TYR A 196 1.62 6.82 -1.99
CA TYR A 196 1.34 5.39 -1.94
C TYR A 196 0.69 4.93 -0.62
N ARG A 197 0.25 5.86 0.24
CA ARG A 197 -0.51 5.53 1.46
C ARG A 197 -1.95 5.14 1.14
N ASN A 198 -2.59 4.45 2.09
CA ASN A 198 -3.99 3.99 1.99
C ASN A 198 -4.27 2.96 0.87
N PHE A 199 -3.22 2.33 0.32
CA PHE A 199 -3.31 1.26 -0.67
C PHE A 199 -2.90 -0.12 -0.11
N GLY A 200 -2.89 -0.28 1.22
CA GLY A 200 -2.62 -1.56 1.89
C GLY A 200 -1.14 -2.03 1.89
N ILE A 201 -0.21 -1.19 1.44
CA ILE A 201 1.23 -1.52 1.40
C ILE A 201 1.79 -1.75 2.81
N ALA A 202 1.45 -0.88 3.77
CA ALA A 202 1.91 -1.00 5.16
C ALA A 202 1.41 -2.29 5.83
N THR A 203 0.13 -2.62 5.65
CA THR A 203 -0.46 -3.88 6.14
C THR A 203 0.27 -5.09 5.57
N HIS A 204 0.54 -5.11 4.26
CA HIS A 204 1.26 -6.23 3.66
C HIS A 204 2.70 -6.35 4.17
N LEU A 205 3.38 -5.23 4.42
CA LEU A 205 4.70 -5.22 5.04
C LEU A 205 4.67 -5.81 6.46
N ILE A 206 3.63 -5.51 7.25
CA ILE A 206 3.41 -6.12 8.57
C ILE A 206 3.18 -7.63 8.45
N GLU A 207 2.38 -8.10 7.48
CA GLU A 207 2.16 -9.53 7.23
C GLU A 207 3.47 -10.27 6.92
N LEU A 208 4.40 -9.64 6.20
CA LEU A 208 5.74 -10.19 5.96
C LEU A 208 6.55 -10.30 7.27
N CYS A 209 6.45 -9.31 8.15
CA CYS A 209 7.05 -9.36 9.49
C CYS A 209 6.46 -10.47 10.36
N GLU A 210 5.14 -10.65 10.34
CA GLU A 210 4.49 -11.76 11.05
C GLU A 210 4.96 -13.12 10.54
N LYS A 211 5.05 -13.29 9.22
CA LYS A 211 5.54 -14.52 8.61
C LYS A 211 6.95 -14.83 9.07
N TRP A 212 7.84 -13.83 9.03
CA TRP A 212 9.20 -13.96 9.54
C TRP A 212 9.23 -14.32 11.04
N ALA A 213 8.44 -13.63 11.87
CA ALA A 213 8.35 -13.91 13.30
C ALA A 213 7.92 -15.37 13.57
N LYS A 214 6.89 -15.85 12.85
CA LYS A 214 6.42 -17.24 12.92
C LYS A 214 7.52 -18.24 12.54
N GLU A 215 8.31 -17.95 11.52
CA GLU A 215 9.48 -18.76 11.13
C GLU A 215 10.57 -18.81 12.21
N GLN A 216 10.66 -17.78 13.05
CA GLN A 216 11.56 -17.74 14.22
C GLN A 216 10.96 -18.38 15.49
N GLY A 217 9.77 -18.97 15.40
CA GLY A 217 9.06 -19.56 16.55
C GLY A 217 8.41 -18.54 17.48
N ILE A 218 8.28 -17.28 17.04
CA ILE A 218 7.64 -16.21 17.78
C ILE A 218 6.13 -16.20 17.48
N THR A 219 5.32 -16.03 18.53
CA THR A 219 3.84 -16.12 18.44
C THR A 219 3.11 -14.81 18.78
N GLN A 220 3.84 -13.76 19.18
CA GLN A 220 3.30 -12.42 19.42
C GLN A 220 4.10 -11.38 18.63
N ILE A 221 3.38 -10.45 18.01
CA ILE A 221 3.95 -9.23 17.42
C ILE A 221 3.36 -8.01 18.14
N ALA A 222 4.21 -7.05 18.46
CA ALA A 222 3.87 -5.82 19.15
C ALA A 222 4.40 -4.60 18.39
N SER A 223 3.91 -3.43 18.77
CA SER A 223 4.30 -2.15 18.22
C SER A 223 3.80 -1.06 19.15
N ASP A 224 4.36 0.15 19.03
CA ASP A 224 3.85 1.35 19.68
C ASP A 224 3.59 2.46 18.65
N CYS A 225 2.95 3.53 19.12
CA CYS A 225 2.90 4.80 18.41
C CYS A 225 2.62 5.95 19.37
N GLU A 226 2.93 7.16 18.94
CA GLU A 226 2.54 8.37 19.67
C GLU A 226 1.02 8.48 19.79
N ILE A 227 0.54 8.94 20.94
CA ILE A 227 -0.90 8.95 21.28
C ILE A 227 -1.73 9.83 20.33
N ASP A 228 -1.12 10.85 19.73
CA ASP A 228 -1.73 11.77 18.79
C ASP A 228 -1.52 11.37 17.31
N ASN A 229 -0.78 10.29 17.05
CA ASN A 229 -0.58 9.74 15.71
C ASN A 229 -1.77 8.86 15.30
N LEU A 230 -2.90 9.51 15.03
CA LEU A 230 -4.18 8.85 14.70
C LEU A 230 -4.11 7.95 13.46
N ASP A 231 -3.22 8.26 12.50
CA ASP A 231 -3.05 7.44 11.30
C ASP A 231 -2.30 6.15 11.62
N SER A 232 -1.28 6.20 12.50
CA SER A 232 -0.63 5.00 13.01
C SER A 232 -1.60 4.15 13.83
N VAL A 233 -2.44 4.75 14.68
CA VAL A 233 -3.48 4.02 15.42
C VAL A 233 -4.42 3.27 14.47
N LYS A 234 -4.92 3.92 13.42
CA LYS A 234 -5.77 3.27 12.41
C LYS A 234 -5.04 2.13 11.69
N LEU A 235 -3.77 2.34 11.32
CA LEU A 235 -2.96 1.31 10.68
C LEU A 235 -2.86 0.06 11.55
N HIS A 236 -2.51 0.21 12.83
CA HIS A 236 -2.39 -0.90 13.78
C HIS A 236 -3.73 -1.65 13.91
N LEU A 237 -4.82 -0.95 14.19
CA LEU A 237 -6.15 -1.57 14.32
C LEU A 237 -6.59 -2.29 13.04
N SER A 238 -6.34 -1.70 11.87
CA SER A 238 -6.69 -2.32 10.58
C SER A 238 -5.83 -3.54 10.24
N SER A 239 -4.66 -3.66 10.87
CA SER A 239 -3.73 -4.79 10.71
C SER A 239 -3.89 -5.83 11.84
N GLY A 240 -4.97 -5.74 12.63
CA GLY A 240 -5.33 -6.75 13.63
C GLY A 240 -4.65 -6.60 15.00
N PHE A 241 -3.93 -5.50 15.25
CA PHE A 241 -3.44 -5.19 16.59
C PHE A 241 -4.59 -4.74 17.51
N GLU A 242 -4.44 -5.02 18.80
CA GLU A 242 -5.31 -4.50 19.86
C GLU A 242 -4.53 -3.54 20.76
N GLU A 243 -5.18 -2.48 21.26
CA GLU A 243 -4.55 -1.54 22.19
C GLU A 243 -4.22 -2.25 23.51
N SER A 244 -2.94 -2.30 23.88
CA SER A 244 -2.51 -2.92 25.14
C SER A 244 -2.43 -1.94 26.30
N ALA A 245 -1.89 -0.74 26.08
CA ALA A 245 -1.68 0.28 27.09
C ALA A 245 -1.54 1.70 26.50
N LYS A 246 -1.70 2.71 27.35
CA LYS A 246 -1.31 4.11 27.09
C LYS A 246 -0.32 4.53 28.16
N LEU A 247 0.87 4.96 27.74
CA LEU A 247 2.01 5.19 28.64
C LEU A 247 2.31 6.69 28.79
N ILE A 248 2.89 7.04 29.94
CA ILE A 248 3.50 8.34 30.20
C ILE A 248 4.94 8.09 30.61
N HIS A 249 5.88 8.56 29.79
CA HIS A 249 7.31 8.41 30.05
C HIS A 249 7.85 9.57 30.90
N PHE A 250 8.64 9.26 31.93
CA PHE A 250 9.34 10.24 32.76
C PHE A 250 10.85 10.03 32.66
N ILE A 251 11.61 11.13 32.52
CA ILE A 251 13.07 11.12 32.54
C ILE A 251 13.59 12.14 33.55
N LYS A 252 14.61 11.77 34.32
CA LYS A 252 15.28 12.64 35.29
C LYS A 252 16.79 12.40 35.25
N ASN A 253 17.57 13.47 35.11
CA ASN A 253 19.04 13.41 35.20
C ASN A 253 19.47 13.07 36.64
N ILE A 254 20.52 12.25 36.78
CA ILE A 254 21.14 11.87 38.06
C ILE A 254 22.47 12.59 38.21
#